data_AF-W6L102-F1
#
_entry.id   AF-W6L102-F1
#
_cell.length_a   1.000
_cell.length_b   1.000
_cell.length_c   1.000
_cell.angle_alpha   90.00
_cell.angle_beta   90.00
_cell.angle_gamma   90.00
#
_symmetry.space_group_name_H-M   'P 1'
#
loop_
_entity.id
_entity.type
_entity.pdbx_description
1 polymer ?
#
loop_
_entity_poly.entity_id
_entity_poly.type
_entity_poly.pdbx_seq_one_letter_code
_entity_poly.pdbx_strand_id
1 'polypeptide(L)'
;MARGYSVSRSKSQRPTLRLKRERSASIHKLRQELQQRGDSKIDGEPNKCPKRTHPDIADASLKEGKAKSSTLSTSRSQTLRVLKQRKVEDGEDADRIQRLRSASVVSSQLRARLAVLEADLEEDMEASEDESETVYKAEVMAKYRAAGQVVDEVLDVVSRVCVAGANVKELCDLGDTEITTRLKGLFTKSKDERGKKIAKGISYPTNISIDDVLCNYLPFRSEEAAVLRGAQVVKIHLGCHIDGYPASAARTVVVPYDREISARSLNEEQEEKDNEAVKARIRNNAAVGHTKESHSLLNHAASHAIEAARVALLGLTHLLRPGTLNADLTDFIASVGGHYGVEAVEGVLSNRTKRWVLDGVDCIINRRIVSTTPQQDVADCKVQPYQVWTLDVAFTNNNTYRLTQTIDMPSIFRRTAEDFPCDARVKHANQVLKEITDSHFCFPFHFKSLSEPLRSKMGINVLARQGAVDPFPCLRAKGGRCVTARFSATVAVTKKRITVLCGLPPAQSPLSSDSALRPKEMTEAMKTILFSSMVLAHGLGETNSTRDDVAESEV
;
A
#
# COMPACT_ATOMS: atom_id res chain seq x y z
N MET A 1 -21.20 -26.73 -29.48
CA MET A 1 -21.41 -25.37 -28.95
C MET A 1 -21.59 -25.50 -27.44
N ALA A 2 -20.55 -25.31 -26.64
CA ALA A 2 -20.10 -24.01 -26.15
C ALA A 2 -21.27 -23.16 -25.63
N ARG A 3 -21.44 -23.10 -24.30
CA ARG A 3 -21.43 -21.85 -23.51
C ARG A 3 -21.83 -22.14 -22.06
N GLY A 4 -21.00 -21.67 -21.14
CA GLY A 4 -21.30 -21.74 -19.72
C GLY A 4 -20.18 -21.31 -18.77
N TYR A 5 -19.14 -20.62 -19.21
CA TYR A 5 -18.27 -19.90 -18.27
C TYR A 5 -18.76 -18.46 -18.16
N SER A 6 -19.55 -18.21 -17.12
CA SER A 6 -19.79 -16.86 -16.61
C SER A 6 -18.53 -16.44 -15.85
N VAL A 7 -17.74 -15.56 -16.46
CA VAL A 7 -16.65 -14.87 -15.78
C VAL A 7 -17.30 -13.81 -14.89
N SER A 8 -17.46 -14.13 -13.61
CA SER A 8 -17.72 -13.14 -12.56
C SER A 8 -16.48 -12.25 -12.43
N ARG A 9 -16.42 -11.19 -13.25
CA ARG A 9 -15.50 -10.08 -13.03
C ARG A 9 -15.84 -9.45 -11.67
N SER A 10 -15.02 -9.75 -10.65
CA SER A 10 -14.92 -8.95 -9.44
C SER A 10 -14.69 -7.49 -9.84
N LYS A 11 -15.69 -6.64 -9.61
CA LYS A 11 -15.64 -5.18 -9.83
C LYS A 11 -14.90 -4.44 -8.72
N SER A 12 -14.00 -5.10 -7.98
CA SER A 12 -13.16 -4.39 -7.02
C SER A 12 -11.92 -3.85 -7.75
N GLN A 13 -11.95 -2.55 -8.10
CA GLN A 13 -10.77 -1.80 -8.53
C GLN A 13 -9.83 -1.50 -7.33
N ARG A 14 -9.63 -2.50 -6.48
CA ARG A 14 -8.58 -2.51 -5.46
C ARG A 14 -7.30 -2.94 -6.18
N PRO A 15 -6.11 -2.44 -5.81
CA PRO A 15 -4.88 -3.14 -6.13
C PRO A 15 -4.96 -4.50 -5.43
N THR A 16 -5.45 -5.50 -6.14
CA THR A 16 -5.49 -6.87 -5.65
C THR A 16 -4.05 -7.35 -5.47
N LEU A 17 -3.82 -8.29 -4.57
CA LEU A 17 -2.51 -8.97 -4.47
C LEU A 17 -2.05 -9.54 -5.82
N ARG A 18 -3.01 -9.87 -6.70
CA ARG A 18 -2.76 -10.22 -8.09
C ARG A 18 -2.19 -9.06 -8.92
N LEU A 19 -2.77 -7.86 -8.82
CA LEU A 19 -2.20 -6.65 -9.44
C LEU A 19 -0.80 -6.32 -8.92
N LYS A 20 -0.49 -6.61 -7.64
CA LYS A 20 0.86 -6.45 -7.11
C LYS A 20 1.85 -7.47 -7.68
N ARG A 21 1.43 -8.73 -7.87
CA ARG A 21 2.23 -9.81 -8.49
C ARG A 21 2.51 -9.57 -9.98
N GLU A 22 1.50 -9.11 -10.73
CA GLU A 22 1.66 -8.77 -12.16
C GLU A 22 2.62 -7.57 -12.36
N ARG A 23 2.70 -6.65 -11.39
CA ARG A 23 3.55 -5.43 -11.45
C ARG A 23 5.04 -5.68 -11.18
N SER A 24 5.42 -6.72 -10.44
CA SER A 24 6.83 -7.03 -10.13
C SER A 24 7.58 -7.70 -11.28
N ALA A 25 6.90 -8.57 -12.04
CA ALA A 25 7.49 -9.27 -13.19
C ALA A 25 7.93 -8.31 -14.32
N SER A 26 7.19 -7.22 -14.52
CA SER A 26 7.47 -6.21 -15.55
C SER A 26 8.77 -5.41 -15.31
N ILE A 27 9.24 -5.29 -14.06
CA ILE A 27 10.41 -4.47 -13.70
C ILE A 27 11.72 -5.16 -14.11
N HIS A 28 11.78 -6.49 -14.01
CA HIS A 28 12.99 -7.26 -14.34
C HIS A 28 13.28 -7.25 -15.85
N LYS A 29 12.23 -7.31 -16.67
CA LYS A 29 12.32 -7.18 -18.14
C LYS A 29 12.92 -5.83 -18.55
N LEU A 30 12.51 -4.77 -17.85
CA LEU A 30 13.05 -3.41 -18.04
C LEU A 30 14.53 -3.30 -17.66
N ARG A 31 14.94 -3.96 -16.56
CA ARG A 31 16.33 -3.96 -16.06
C ARG A 31 17.27 -4.69 -17.02
N GLN A 32 16.85 -5.84 -17.56
CA GLN A 32 17.61 -6.57 -18.58
C GLN A 32 17.71 -5.81 -19.90
N GLU A 33 16.64 -5.16 -20.37
CA GLU A 33 16.67 -4.40 -21.63
C GLU A 33 17.51 -3.11 -21.52
N LEU A 34 17.52 -2.44 -20.36
CA LEU A 34 18.39 -1.28 -20.10
C LEU A 34 19.87 -1.66 -19.98
N GLN A 35 20.17 -2.86 -19.48
CA GLN A 35 21.54 -3.41 -19.47
C GLN A 35 21.99 -3.77 -20.90
N GLN A 36 21.14 -4.41 -21.70
CA GLN A 36 21.44 -4.78 -23.09
C GLN A 36 21.60 -3.56 -24.03
N ARG A 37 20.88 -2.47 -23.77
CA ARG A 37 21.06 -1.19 -24.49
C ARG A 37 22.33 -0.43 -24.09
N GLY A 38 22.94 -0.74 -22.94
CA GLY A 38 24.21 -0.16 -22.52
C GLY A 38 25.42 -0.75 -23.24
N ASP A 39 25.32 -2.01 -23.68
CA ASP A 39 26.46 -2.77 -24.23
C ASP A 39 26.53 -2.80 -25.76
N SER A 40 25.52 -2.30 -26.47
CA SER A 40 25.52 -2.23 -27.93
C SER A 40 26.09 -0.90 -28.44
N LYS A 41 27.37 -0.94 -28.85
CA LYS A 41 27.96 0.08 -29.73
C LYS A 41 27.10 0.22 -31.00
N ILE A 42 26.80 1.47 -31.34
CA ILE A 42 26.01 1.88 -32.50
C ILE A 42 26.86 1.65 -33.75
N ASP A 43 26.58 0.58 -34.50
CA ASP A 43 26.89 0.50 -35.93
C ASP A 43 25.55 0.47 -36.68
N GLY A 44 25.39 1.45 -37.57
CA GLY A 44 24.13 1.72 -38.26
C GLY A 44 23.91 0.83 -39.47
N GLU A 45 22.69 0.30 -39.60
CA GLU A 45 21.95 0.17 -40.87
C GLU A 45 20.46 -0.17 -40.61
N PRO A 46 19.52 0.22 -41.50
CA PRO A 46 18.09 0.13 -41.24
C PRO A 46 17.50 -1.20 -41.72
N ASN A 47 17.01 -2.04 -40.80
CA ASN A 47 16.44 -3.34 -41.17
C ASN A 47 14.91 -3.37 -41.27
N LYS A 48 14.46 -3.98 -42.37
CA LYS A 48 13.07 -4.15 -42.83
C LYS A 48 12.22 -5.02 -41.91
N CYS A 49 10.94 -4.69 -41.83
CA CYS A 49 9.90 -5.41 -41.11
C CYS A 49 9.44 -6.68 -41.87
N PRO A 50 9.33 -7.87 -41.24
CA PRO A 50 8.75 -9.05 -41.88
C PRO A 50 7.23 -9.14 -41.66
N LYS A 51 6.49 -9.37 -42.76
CA LYS A 51 5.05 -9.67 -42.77
C LYS A 51 4.79 -11.11 -42.30
N ARG A 52 3.76 -11.34 -41.47
CA ARG A 52 3.18 -12.66 -41.20
C ARG A 52 1.73 -12.71 -41.66
N THR A 53 1.41 -13.80 -42.36
CA THR A 53 0.16 -14.17 -43.00
C THR A 53 -0.79 -14.89 -42.04
N HIS A 54 -2.08 -14.54 -42.05
CA HIS A 54 -3.17 -15.29 -41.40
C HIS A 54 -3.76 -16.34 -42.36
N PRO A 55 -4.24 -17.50 -41.89
CA PRO A 55 -5.12 -18.36 -42.67
C PRO A 55 -6.59 -18.15 -42.29
N ASP A 56 -7.43 -18.10 -43.33
CA ASP A 56 -8.87 -17.86 -43.33
C ASP A 56 -9.71 -19.04 -42.81
N ILE A 57 -10.88 -18.71 -42.26
CA ILE A 57 -11.96 -19.62 -41.87
C ILE A 57 -13.05 -19.53 -42.95
N ALA A 58 -13.50 -20.68 -43.46
CA ALA A 58 -14.72 -20.78 -44.27
C ALA A 58 -15.64 -21.89 -43.74
N ASP A 59 -16.92 -21.54 -43.66
CA ASP A 59 -18.08 -22.32 -43.22
C ASP A 59 -18.40 -23.53 -44.10
N ALA A 60 -18.92 -24.61 -43.48
CA ALA A 60 -19.92 -25.47 -44.11
C ALA A 60 -20.77 -26.21 -43.05
N SER A 61 -22.07 -26.21 -43.30
CA SER A 61 -23.19 -26.53 -42.41
C SER A 61 -23.81 -27.92 -42.60
N LEU A 62 -24.44 -28.41 -41.53
CA LEU A 62 -25.63 -29.29 -41.42
C LEU A 62 -25.57 -30.77 -41.85
N LYS A 63 -25.88 -31.68 -40.89
CA LYS A 63 -27.09 -32.53 -40.91
C LYS A 63 -27.35 -33.29 -39.60
N GLU A 64 -28.64 -33.55 -39.38
CA GLU A 64 -29.33 -33.94 -38.14
C GLU A 64 -29.32 -35.46 -37.83
N GLY A 65 -29.64 -35.82 -36.58
CA GLY A 65 -30.08 -37.17 -36.18
C GLY A 65 -30.47 -37.27 -34.69
N LYS A 66 -31.77 -37.40 -34.41
CA LYS A 66 -32.45 -37.64 -33.11
C LYS A 66 -32.00 -38.99 -32.48
N ALA A 67 -32.17 -39.39 -31.21
CA ALA A 67 -33.21 -39.18 -30.19
C ALA A 67 -32.83 -39.78 -28.79
N LYS A 68 -33.44 -39.23 -27.71
CA LYS A 68 -34.00 -39.84 -26.46
C LYS A 68 -33.10 -40.65 -25.47
N SER A 69 -32.86 -40.10 -24.26
CA SER A 69 -33.50 -40.34 -22.93
C SER A 69 -33.04 -41.62 -22.20
N SER A 70 -32.51 -41.57 -20.98
CA SER A 70 -33.33 -41.63 -19.75
C SER A 70 -32.47 -41.59 -18.46
N THR A 71 -32.88 -40.75 -17.52
CA THR A 71 -33.00 -40.89 -16.04
C THR A 71 -32.10 -41.81 -15.18
N LEU A 72 -31.56 -41.20 -14.09
CA LEU A 72 -31.62 -41.57 -12.64
C LEU A 72 -31.16 -43.00 -12.24
N SER A 73 -30.31 -43.26 -11.24
CA SER A 73 -30.32 -42.79 -9.85
C SER A 73 -29.21 -43.51 -9.03
N THR A 74 -28.86 -42.91 -7.87
CA THR A 74 -28.33 -43.46 -6.60
C THR A 74 -28.20 -44.99 -6.47
N SER A 75 -27.14 -45.55 -5.85
CA SER A 75 -26.98 -45.60 -4.38
C SER A 75 -25.67 -46.29 -3.96
N ARG A 76 -25.16 -45.89 -2.78
CA ARG A 76 -24.16 -46.58 -1.96
C ARG A 76 -24.55 -48.02 -1.62
N SER A 77 -23.56 -48.93 -1.55
CA SER A 77 -23.41 -49.87 -0.41
C SER A 77 -22.03 -50.54 -0.41
N GLN A 78 -21.47 -50.61 0.78
CA GLN A 78 -20.23 -51.29 1.16
C GLN A 78 -20.50 -52.79 1.38
N THR A 79 -19.60 -53.68 0.95
CA THR A 79 -19.31 -54.94 1.68
C THR A 79 -17.98 -55.59 1.26
N LEU A 80 -17.08 -55.65 2.24
CA LEU A 80 -16.10 -56.69 2.61
C LEU A 80 -15.63 -57.77 1.61
N ARG A 81 -14.30 -57.73 1.41
CA ARG A 81 -13.30 -58.80 1.26
C ARG A 81 -13.79 -60.26 1.16
N VAL A 82 -13.42 -60.91 0.07
CA VAL A 82 -12.96 -62.32 0.06
C VAL A 82 -11.71 -62.43 -0.82
N LEU A 83 -10.59 -62.76 -0.19
CA LEU A 83 -9.37 -63.23 -0.83
C LEU A 83 -9.66 -64.54 -1.54
N LYS A 84 -9.49 -64.56 -2.86
CA LYS A 84 -9.35 -65.81 -3.62
C LYS A 84 -8.20 -65.66 -4.60
N GLN A 85 -7.06 -66.25 -4.23
CA GLN A 85 -5.94 -66.48 -5.13
C GLN A 85 -6.42 -67.30 -6.33
N ARG A 86 -6.25 -66.75 -7.54
CA ARG A 86 -6.28 -67.54 -8.78
C ARG A 86 -5.19 -67.05 -9.73
N LYS A 87 -4.22 -67.96 -9.90
CA LYS A 87 -3.49 -68.36 -11.11
C LYS A 87 -3.36 -67.29 -12.22
N VAL A 88 -2.11 -66.90 -12.45
CA VAL A 88 -1.63 -66.16 -13.62
C VAL A 88 -1.99 -66.96 -14.89
N GLU A 89 -2.75 -66.34 -15.79
CA GLU A 89 -2.90 -66.75 -17.18
C GLU A 89 -2.17 -65.72 -18.05
N ASP A 90 -1.26 -66.20 -18.91
CA ASP A 90 -0.29 -65.44 -19.71
C ASP A 90 -0.95 -64.67 -20.88
N GLY A 91 -1.86 -63.75 -20.57
CA GLY A 91 -2.54 -62.89 -21.56
C GLY A 91 -2.69 -61.42 -21.14
N GLU A 92 -2.34 -61.04 -19.91
CA GLU A 92 -2.58 -59.69 -19.36
C GLU A 92 -1.38 -58.73 -19.49
N ASP A 93 -0.22 -59.19 -19.95
CA ASP A 93 1.00 -58.37 -19.95
C ASP A 93 1.02 -57.28 -21.03
N ALA A 94 0.43 -57.52 -22.21
CA ALA A 94 0.38 -56.50 -23.27
C ALA A 94 -0.48 -55.29 -22.86
N ASP A 95 -1.63 -55.57 -22.23
CA ASP A 95 -2.59 -54.57 -21.77
C ASP A 95 -2.07 -53.80 -20.55
N ARG A 96 -1.34 -54.49 -19.66
CA ARG A 96 -0.64 -53.88 -18.53
C ARG A 96 0.52 -53.01 -18.98
N ILE A 97 1.32 -53.44 -19.97
CA ILE A 97 2.40 -52.65 -20.57
C ILE A 97 1.83 -51.42 -21.30
N GLN A 98 0.69 -51.54 -21.98
CA GLN A 98 0.04 -50.42 -22.67
C GLN A 98 -0.57 -49.40 -21.69
N ARG A 99 -1.17 -49.86 -20.57
CA ARG A 99 -1.62 -48.99 -19.47
C ARG A 99 -0.47 -48.33 -18.71
N LEU A 100 0.66 -49.02 -18.54
CA LEU A 100 1.88 -48.46 -17.94
C LEU A 100 2.53 -47.42 -18.86
N ARG A 101 2.50 -47.63 -20.19
CA ARG A 101 2.95 -46.65 -21.18
C ARG A 101 2.05 -45.42 -21.23
N SER A 102 0.73 -45.57 -21.17
CA SER A 102 -0.19 -44.42 -21.12
C SER A 102 -0.13 -43.67 -19.78
N ALA A 103 0.05 -44.37 -18.65
CA ALA A 103 0.33 -43.74 -17.36
C ALA A 103 1.67 -42.99 -17.35
N SER A 104 2.69 -43.52 -18.04
CA SER A 104 3.99 -42.86 -18.22
C SER A 104 3.86 -41.56 -19.04
N VAL A 105 3.08 -41.57 -20.13
CA VAL A 105 2.81 -40.40 -20.97
C VAL A 105 1.96 -39.34 -20.23
N VAL A 106 0.97 -39.76 -19.44
CA VAL A 106 0.20 -38.83 -18.59
C VAL A 106 1.09 -38.23 -17.50
N SER A 107 2.02 -39.02 -16.93
CA SER A 107 2.98 -38.52 -15.93
C SER A 107 4.02 -37.56 -16.52
N SER A 108 4.47 -37.75 -17.76
CA SER A 108 5.39 -36.83 -18.43
C SER A 108 4.69 -35.54 -18.84
N GLN A 109 3.43 -35.60 -19.30
CA GLN A 109 2.60 -34.43 -19.57
C GLN A 109 2.28 -33.64 -18.31
N LEU A 110 2.03 -34.32 -17.18
CA LEU A 110 1.81 -33.66 -15.88
C LEU A 110 3.09 -32.97 -15.39
N ARG A 111 4.25 -33.63 -15.49
CA ARG A 111 5.55 -33.03 -15.15
C ARG A 111 5.90 -31.86 -16.06
N ALA A 112 5.60 -31.94 -17.36
CA ALA A 112 5.81 -30.83 -18.29
C ALA A 112 4.88 -29.65 -17.96
N ARG A 113 3.62 -29.90 -17.61
CA ARG A 113 2.70 -28.85 -17.14
C ARG A 113 3.11 -28.26 -15.80
N LEU A 114 3.60 -29.07 -14.87
CA LEU A 114 4.16 -28.59 -13.61
C LEU A 114 5.41 -27.76 -13.87
N ALA A 115 6.31 -28.17 -14.75
CA ALA A 115 7.49 -27.40 -15.10
C ALA A 115 7.14 -26.06 -15.78
N VAL A 116 6.11 -26.02 -16.62
CA VAL A 116 5.59 -24.77 -17.20
C VAL A 116 4.97 -23.89 -16.11
N LEU A 117 4.16 -24.47 -15.21
CA LEU A 117 3.57 -23.73 -14.09
C LEU A 117 4.63 -23.24 -13.09
N GLU A 118 5.68 -24.03 -12.84
CA GLU A 118 6.82 -23.70 -12.01
C GLU A 118 7.66 -22.59 -12.66
N ALA A 119 7.89 -22.65 -13.97
CA ALA A 119 8.55 -21.58 -14.73
C ALA A 119 7.72 -20.29 -14.75
N ASP A 120 6.41 -20.38 -14.98
CA ASP A 120 5.49 -19.24 -14.90
C ASP A 120 5.48 -18.65 -13.48
N LEU A 121 5.55 -19.49 -12.43
CA LEU A 121 5.66 -19.05 -11.05
C LEU A 121 7.01 -18.43 -10.71
N GLU A 122 8.12 -18.96 -11.24
CA GLU A 122 9.46 -18.40 -11.09
C GLU A 122 9.59 -17.05 -11.81
N GLU A 123 8.96 -16.88 -12.98
CA GLU A 123 8.85 -15.58 -13.67
C GLU A 123 8.00 -14.56 -12.89
N ASP A 124 7.01 -15.02 -12.13
CA ASP A 124 6.19 -14.20 -11.24
C ASP A 124 6.88 -13.86 -9.89
N MET A 125 8.01 -14.50 -9.55
CA MET A 125 8.76 -14.20 -8.33
C MET A 125 9.52 -12.89 -8.45
N GLU A 126 9.41 -12.04 -7.43
CA GLU A 126 10.16 -10.78 -7.38
C GLU A 126 11.67 -11.08 -7.38
N ALA A 127 12.38 -10.59 -8.40
CA ALA A 127 13.82 -10.79 -8.53
C ALA A 127 14.55 -10.43 -7.23
N SER A 128 15.54 -11.27 -6.86
CA SER A 128 16.36 -11.02 -5.68
C SER A 128 16.93 -9.61 -5.76
N GLU A 129 16.74 -8.84 -4.68
CA GLU A 129 17.29 -7.50 -4.59
C GLU A 129 18.81 -7.58 -4.60
N ASP A 130 19.46 -6.84 -5.51
CA ASP A 130 20.91 -6.80 -5.56
C ASP A 130 21.44 -6.26 -4.23
N GLU A 131 22.39 -6.96 -3.61
CA GLU A 131 22.98 -6.54 -2.33
C GLU A 131 23.53 -5.11 -2.39
N SER A 132 23.98 -4.69 -3.58
CA SER A 132 24.47 -3.36 -3.88
C SER A 132 23.43 -2.25 -3.71
N GLU A 133 22.15 -2.58 -3.78
CA GLU A 133 21.02 -1.64 -3.64
C GLU A 133 20.40 -1.68 -2.24
N THR A 134 20.82 -2.62 -1.38
CA THR A 134 20.27 -2.79 -0.04
C THR A 134 20.93 -1.87 0.99
N VAL A 135 20.30 -1.77 2.16
CA VAL A 135 20.85 -1.08 3.34
C VAL A 135 22.04 -1.79 3.98
N TYR A 136 22.52 -2.88 3.39
CA TYR A 136 23.84 -3.43 3.70
C TYR A 136 24.95 -2.40 3.44
N LYS A 137 24.84 -1.63 2.34
CA LYS A 137 25.76 -0.54 2.03
C LYS A 137 25.48 0.69 2.89
N ALA A 138 26.55 1.25 3.45
CA ALA A 138 26.49 2.48 4.24
C ALA A 138 25.96 3.68 3.44
N GLU A 139 26.31 3.79 2.15
CA GLU A 139 25.83 4.87 1.28
C GLU A 139 24.32 4.83 1.06
N VAL A 140 23.76 3.64 0.85
CA VAL A 140 22.31 3.45 0.72
C VAL A 140 21.61 3.83 2.02
N MET A 141 22.15 3.38 3.16
CA MET A 141 21.65 3.80 4.47
C MET A 141 21.71 5.32 4.68
N ALA A 142 22.77 5.98 4.22
CA ALA A 142 22.89 7.44 4.31
C ALA A 142 21.83 8.16 3.46
N LYS A 143 21.52 7.66 2.25
CA LYS A 143 20.45 8.20 1.39
C LYS A 143 19.09 8.06 2.06
N TYR A 144 18.77 6.88 2.61
CA TYR A 144 17.53 6.65 3.36
C TYR A 144 17.42 7.52 4.61
N ARG A 145 18.49 7.66 5.40
CA ARG A 145 18.49 8.51 6.59
C ARG A 145 18.28 9.98 6.24
N ALA A 146 18.95 10.48 5.21
CA ALA A 146 18.78 11.85 4.76
C ALA A 146 17.36 12.11 4.24
N ALA A 147 16.79 11.17 3.47
CA ALA A 147 15.40 11.25 3.02
C ALA A 147 14.41 11.22 4.21
N GLY A 148 14.64 10.33 5.17
CA GLY A 148 13.83 10.20 6.38
C GLY A 148 13.86 11.45 7.26
N GLN A 149 15.05 12.05 7.46
CA GLN A 149 15.22 13.30 8.20
C GLN A 149 14.39 14.43 7.58
N VAL A 150 14.43 14.60 6.25
CA VAL A 150 13.61 15.59 5.55
C VAL A 150 12.12 15.33 5.80
N VAL A 151 11.68 14.07 5.73
CA VAL A 151 10.28 13.70 5.98
C VAL A 151 9.85 14.06 7.40
N ASP A 152 10.63 13.72 8.43
CA ASP A 152 10.29 14.02 9.82
C ASP A 152 10.21 15.52 10.09
N GLU A 153 11.19 16.29 9.60
CA GLU A 153 11.20 17.73 9.81
C GLU A 153 10.01 18.42 9.13
N VAL A 154 9.65 18.00 7.91
CA VAL A 154 8.48 18.55 7.22
C VAL A 154 7.18 18.10 7.90
N LEU A 155 7.10 16.86 8.36
CA LEU A 155 5.96 16.36 9.10
C LEU A 155 5.73 17.17 10.37
N ASP A 156 6.78 17.56 11.09
CA ASP A 156 6.72 18.43 12.26
C ASP A 156 6.28 19.86 11.90
N VAL A 157 6.80 20.43 10.80
CA VAL A 157 6.37 21.75 10.30
C VAL A 157 4.88 21.75 9.97
N VAL A 158 4.40 20.81 9.15
CA VAL A 158 3.00 20.73 8.74
C VAL A 158 2.10 20.47 9.96
N SER A 159 2.52 19.59 10.88
CA SER A 159 1.78 19.30 12.12
C SER A 159 1.56 20.55 12.98
N ARG A 160 2.54 21.46 13.05
CA ARG A 160 2.40 22.72 13.81
C ARG A 160 1.45 23.72 13.18
N VAL A 161 1.29 23.69 11.86
CA VAL A 161 0.39 24.59 11.11
C VAL A 161 -1.03 24.02 11.02
N CYS A 162 -1.26 22.76 11.43
CA CYS A 162 -2.59 22.17 11.55
C CYS A 162 -3.41 22.74 12.73
N VAL A 163 -3.85 23.99 12.58
CA VAL A 163 -4.69 24.73 13.54
C VAL A 163 -6.10 24.96 12.97
N ALA A 164 -7.05 25.33 13.84
CA ALA A 164 -8.39 25.70 13.40
C ALA A 164 -8.34 26.91 12.44
N GLY A 165 -9.11 26.86 11.35
CA GLY A 165 -9.10 27.86 10.29
C GLY A 165 -8.07 27.61 9.18
N ALA A 166 -7.13 26.68 9.35
CA ALA A 166 -6.15 26.37 8.30
C ALA A 166 -6.80 25.67 7.10
N ASN A 167 -6.48 26.12 5.89
CA ASN A 167 -6.98 25.51 4.66
C ASN A 167 -6.13 24.30 4.26
N VAL A 168 -6.76 23.14 4.03
CA VAL A 168 -6.06 21.92 3.65
C VAL A 168 -5.21 22.07 2.39
N LYS A 169 -5.67 22.82 1.38
CA LYS A 169 -4.93 22.98 0.12
C LYS A 169 -3.57 23.66 0.34
N GLU A 170 -3.54 24.66 1.22
CA GLU A 170 -2.35 25.46 1.52
C GLU A 170 -1.36 24.66 2.35
N LEU A 171 -1.86 23.85 3.30
CA LEU A 171 -1.03 22.93 4.07
C LEU A 171 -0.34 21.89 3.18
N CYS A 172 -1.05 21.35 2.18
CA CYS A 172 -0.47 20.42 1.23
C CYS A 172 0.58 21.08 0.31
N ASP A 173 0.30 22.30 -0.18
CA ASP A 173 1.25 23.07 -0.99
C ASP A 173 2.51 23.46 -0.17
N LEU A 174 2.34 23.77 1.11
CA LEU A 174 3.44 24.03 2.05
C LEU A 174 4.34 22.80 2.20
N GLY A 175 3.76 21.62 2.48
CA GLY A 175 4.52 20.38 2.63
C GLY A 175 5.35 20.02 1.39
N ASP A 176 4.75 20.10 0.20
CA ASP A 176 5.45 19.82 -1.06
C ASP A 176 6.59 20.81 -1.33
N THR A 177 6.37 22.10 -0.99
CA THR A 177 7.36 23.16 -1.14
C THR A 177 8.55 22.98 -0.18
N GLU A 178 8.27 22.63 1.07
CA GLU A 178 9.29 22.36 2.08
C GLU A 178 10.15 21.14 1.73
N ILE A 179 9.53 20.03 1.30
CA ILE A 179 10.26 18.83 0.84
C ILE A 179 11.19 19.21 -0.31
N THR A 180 10.66 19.88 -1.33
CA THR A 180 11.42 20.26 -2.52
C THR A 180 12.59 21.18 -2.18
N THR A 181 12.39 22.10 -1.24
CA THR A 181 13.41 23.06 -0.80
C THR A 181 14.54 22.36 -0.05
N ARG A 182 14.22 21.49 0.92
CA ARG A 182 15.22 20.75 1.69
C ARG A 182 16.00 19.77 0.82
N LEU A 183 15.34 19.09 -0.11
CA LEU A 183 16.00 18.17 -1.03
C LEU A 183 17.02 18.87 -1.94
N LYS A 184 16.79 20.13 -2.37
CA LYS A 184 17.69 20.84 -3.31
C LYS A 184 19.14 20.88 -2.82
N GLY A 185 19.38 21.05 -1.52
CA GLY A 185 20.73 21.12 -0.93
C GLY A 185 21.45 19.77 -0.80
N LEU A 186 20.72 18.65 -0.79
CA LEU A 186 21.29 17.33 -0.51
C LEU A 186 21.91 16.67 -1.74
N PHE A 187 23.02 15.95 -1.55
CA PHE A 187 23.70 15.13 -2.57
C PHE A 187 23.96 15.85 -3.92
N THR A 188 24.30 17.14 -3.87
CA THR A 188 24.52 17.96 -5.08
C THR A 188 25.81 17.63 -5.81
N LYS A 189 26.88 17.29 -5.07
CA LYS A 189 28.19 16.91 -5.62
C LYS A 189 28.30 15.42 -5.92
N SER A 190 27.48 14.61 -5.25
CA SER A 190 27.46 13.16 -5.40
C SER A 190 26.84 12.78 -6.73
N LYS A 191 27.45 11.79 -7.40
CA LYS A 191 26.96 11.20 -8.64
C LYS A 191 26.49 9.78 -8.34
N ASP A 192 25.50 9.33 -9.10
CA ASP A 192 25.07 7.93 -9.11
C ASP A 192 26.17 7.04 -9.73
N GLU A 193 26.03 5.72 -9.63
CA GLU A 193 26.97 4.71 -10.16
C GLU A 193 27.28 4.92 -11.66
N ARG A 194 26.35 5.56 -12.39
CA ARG A 194 26.47 5.90 -13.83
C ARG A 194 27.05 7.29 -14.10
N GLY A 195 27.56 7.99 -13.09
CA GLY A 195 28.11 9.35 -13.21
C GLY A 195 27.06 10.46 -13.42
N LYS A 196 25.77 10.14 -13.38
CA LYS A 196 24.66 11.09 -13.50
C LYS A 196 24.39 11.77 -12.16
N LYS A 197 23.84 12.99 -12.20
CA LYS A 197 23.30 13.66 -11.00
C LYS A 197 22.24 12.78 -10.35
N ILE A 198 22.32 12.63 -9.02
CA ILE A 198 21.36 11.85 -8.24
C ILE A 198 19.96 12.43 -8.40
N ALA A 199 19.02 11.58 -8.81
CA ALA A 199 17.61 11.90 -8.90
C ALA A 199 17.02 12.05 -7.49
N LYS A 200 16.24 13.09 -7.26
CA LYS A 200 15.62 13.37 -5.95
C LYS A 200 14.31 14.09 -6.16
N GLY A 201 13.34 13.82 -5.31
CA GLY A 201 12.01 14.39 -5.44
C GLY A 201 11.04 13.87 -4.39
N ILE A 202 9.77 14.16 -4.63
CA ILE A 202 8.66 13.69 -3.81
C ILE A 202 8.39 12.22 -4.16
N SER A 203 8.30 11.36 -3.14
CA SER A 203 7.89 9.96 -3.30
C SER A 203 6.41 9.77 -3.02
N TYR A 204 5.83 10.63 -2.19
CA TYR A 204 4.40 10.69 -1.93
C TYR A 204 3.99 12.15 -1.68
N PRO A 205 3.06 12.72 -2.48
CA PRO A 205 2.68 14.11 -2.33
C PRO A 205 1.99 14.33 -0.98
N THR A 206 2.20 15.52 -0.42
CA THR A 206 1.59 15.89 0.86
C THR A 206 0.08 15.84 0.73
N ASN A 207 -0.57 14.99 1.53
CA ASN A 207 -2.01 14.82 1.56
C ASN A 207 -2.47 14.78 3.02
N ILE A 208 -3.66 15.32 3.26
CA ILE A 208 -4.16 15.58 4.61
C ILE A 208 -5.59 15.08 4.68
N SER A 209 -5.84 14.00 5.41
CA SER A 209 -7.16 13.36 5.49
C SER A 209 -7.82 13.61 6.84
N ILE A 210 -9.06 14.10 6.83
CA ILE A 210 -9.79 14.54 8.02
C ILE A 210 -10.81 13.49 8.46
N ASP A 211 -10.90 13.24 9.77
CA ASP A 211 -11.91 12.41 10.45
C ASP A 211 -12.11 11.02 9.80
N ASP A 212 -13.22 10.81 9.10
CA ASP A 212 -13.63 9.56 8.46
C ASP A 212 -12.89 9.26 7.14
N VAL A 213 -12.23 10.26 6.56
CA VAL A 213 -11.39 10.11 5.37
C VAL A 213 -10.08 9.45 5.80
N LEU A 214 -9.74 8.30 5.23
CA LEU A 214 -8.58 7.50 5.57
C LEU A 214 -7.27 8.04 4.96
N CYS A 215 -7.28 8.30 3.65
CA CYS A 215 -6.06 8.65 2.90
C CYS A 215 -6.37 9.33 1.56
N ASN A 216 -5.32 9.93 0.97
CA ASN A 216 -5.24 10.46 -0.39
C ASN A 216 -6.13 11.68 -0.66
N TYR A 217 -6.53 12.39 0.40
CA TYR A 217 -7.24 13.66 0.24
C TYR A 217 -6.24 14.78 -0.07
N LEU A 218 -6.25 15.22 -1.32
CA LEU A 218 -5.41 16.30 -1.84
C LEU A 218 -6.22 17.10 -2.87
N PRO A 219 -6.96 18.14 -2.45
CA PRO A 219 -7.80 18.93 -3.36
C PRO A 219 -6.95 19.79 -4.31
N PHE A 220 -7.43 20.02 -5.53
CA PHE A 220 -6.77 20.93 -6.47
C PHE A 220 -7.06 22.40 -6.14
N ARG A 221 -6.21 23.32 -6.60
CA ARG A 221 -6.27 24.75 -6.24
C ARG A 221 -7.58 25.45 -6.58
N SER A 222 -8.25 25.02 -7.65
CA SER A 222 -9.54 25.58 -8.08
C SER A 222 -10.76 24.89 -7.45
N GLU A 223 -10.55 23.79 -6.72
CA GLU A 223 -11.62 23.06 -6.05
C GLU A 223 -11.80 23.61 -4.63
N GLU A 224 -13.01 23.51 -4.09
CA GLU A 224 -13.26 23.85 -2.69
C GLU A 224 -12.52 22.85 -1.79
N ALA A 225 -11.78 23.39 -0.82
CA ALA A 225 -10.97 22.60 0.10
C ALA A 225 -11.48 22.75 1.52
N ALA A 226 -11.44 21.65 2.27
CA ALA A 226 -11.83 21.66 3.67
C ALA A 226 -10.97 22.63 4.50
N VAL A 227 -11.62 23.34 5.41
CA VAL A 227 -10.98 24.15 6.45
C VAL A 227 -10.98 23.36 7.74
N LEU A 228 -9.83 23.28 8.41
CA LEU A 228 -9.70 22.55 9.66
C LEU A 228 -10.49 23.22 10.77
N ARG A 229 -11.22 22.43 11.55
CA ARG A 229 -11.93 22.86 12.75
C ARG A 229 -11.29 22.27 14.00
N GLY A 230 -11.47 22.95 15.13
CA GLY A 230 -11.00 22.46 16.42
C GLY A 230 -11.54 21.06 16.73
N ALA A 231 -10.71 20.25 17.40
CA ALA A 231 -11.01 18.87 17.81
C ALA A 231 -11.23 17.85 16.65
N GLN A 232 -10.87 18.19 15.41
CA GLN A 232 -10.83 17.23 14.30
C GLN A 232 -9.57 16.37 14.33
N VAL A 233 -9.70 15.15 13.79
CA VAL A 233 -8.59 14.20 13.67
C VAL A 233 -8.02 14.26 12.26
N VAL A 234 -6.78 14.73 12.16
CA VAL A 234 -6.12 15.00 10.89
C VAL A 234 -4.97 14.04 10.67
N LYS A 235 -4.93 13.39 9.51
CA LYS A 235 -3.90 12.45 9.10
C LYS A 235 -3.05 13.10 8.02
N ILE A 236 -1.80 13.39 8.34
CA ILE A 236 -0.83 13.98 7.42
C ILE A 236 -0.01 12.83 6.84
N HIS A 237 0.13 12.75 5.52
CA HIS A 237 0.97 11.76 4.85
C HIS A 237 1.81 12.43 3.76
N LEU A 238 3.11 12.18 3.78
CA LEU A 238 4.06 12.73 2.81
C LEU A 238 5.30 11.83 2.71
N GLY A 239 6.05 11.98 1.62
CA GLY A 239 7.26 11.22 1.39
C GLY A 239 8.19 11.85 0.38
N CYS A 240 9.48 11.54 0.50
CA CYS A 240 10.49 11.90 -0.49
C CYS A 240 11.34 10.70 -0.90
N HIS A 241 12.13 10.86 -1.95
CA HIS A 241 13.14 9.88 -2.34
C HIS A 241 14.46 10.56 -2.70
N ILE A 242 15.55 9.83 -2.46
CA ILE A 242 16.90 10.18 -2.92
C ILE A 242 17.44 8.97 -3.66
N ASP A 243 17.83 9.16 -4.92
CA ASP A 243 18.34 8.11 -5.81
C ASP A 243 17.39 6.93 -6.02
N GLY A 244 16.09 7.21 -5.89
CA GLY A 244 15.05 6.19 -5.96
C GLY A 244 14.78 5.43 -4.66
N TYR A 245 15.52 5.70 -3.57
CA TYR A 245 15.23 5.13 -2.25
C TYR A 245 14.13 5.93 -1.55
N PRO A 246 12.91 5.38 -1.38
CA PRO A 246 11.79 6.15 -0.82
C PRO A 246 11.79 6.12 0.71
N ALA A 247 11.49 7.27 1.31
CA ALA A 247 11.08 7.37 2.69
C ALA A 247 9.72 8.09 2.75
N SER A 248 8.75 7.50 3.43
CA SER A 248 7.42 8.08 3.63
C SER A 248 6.94 7.83 5.05
N ALA A 249 6.16 8.78 5.57
CA ALA A 249 5.58 8.68 6.90
C ALA A 249 4.20 9.32 6.93
N ALA A 250 3.35 8.78 7.81
CA ALA A 250 2.05 9.35 8.11
C ALA A 250 1.91 9.55 9.62
N ARG A 251 1.25 10.63 10.03
CA ARG A 251 1.00 10.94 11.43
C ARG A 251 -0.41 11.46 11.61
N THR A 252 -1.08 10.95 12.65
CA THR A 252 -2.35 11.49 13.09
C THR A 252 -2.12 12.56 14.16
N VAL A 253 -2.71 13.73 13.96
CA VAL A 253 -2.71 14.86 14.90
C VAL A 253 -4.16 15.26 15.20
N VAL A 254 -4.39 15.82 16.37
CA VAL A 254 -5.69 16.39 16.74
C VAL A 254 -5.57 17.90 16.69
N VAL A 255 -6.45 18.55 15.94
CA VAL A 255 -6.43 20.01 15.79
C VAL A 255 -6.78 20.64 17.15
N PRO A 256 -5.92 21.51 17.70
CA PRO A 256 -6.18 22.14 18.98
C PRO A 256 -7.47 22.96 18.93
N TYR A 257 -8.21 22.94 20.03
CA TYR A 257 -9.43 23.74 20.15
C TYR A 257 -9.06 25.19 20.48
N ASP A 258 -9.18 26.07 19.50
CA ASP A 258 -9.06 27.50 19.74
C ASP A 258 -10.44 28.12 19.96
N ARG A 259 -10.68 28.65 21.17
CA ARG A 259 -11.96 29.23 21.60
C ARG A 259 -12.32 30.47 20.79
N GLU A 260 -11.33 31.24 20.36
CA GLU A 260 -11.53 32.53 19.69
C GLU A 260 -11.87 32.38 18.19
N ILE A 261 -11.24 31.43 17.50
CA ILE A 261 -11.46 31.16 16.06
C ILE A 261 -12.76 30.39 15.84
N SER A 262 -13.10 29.46 16.74
CA SER A 262 -14.37 28.72 16.68
C SER A 262 -15.58 29.65 16.84
N ALA A 263 -15.46 30.72 17.65
CA ALA A 263 -16.52 31.71 17.80
C ALA A 263 -16.75 32.56 16.54
N ARG A 264 -15.70 32.84 15.75
CA ARG A 264 -15.81 33.59 14.47
C ARG A 264 -16.43 32.76 13.36
N SER A 265 -16.00 31.49 13.24
CA SER A 265 -16.56 30.56 12.24
C SER A 265 -18.02 30.18 12.55
N LEU A 266 -18.42 30.17 13.83
CA LEU A 266 -19.83 30.04 14.22
C LEU A 266 -20.67 31.26 13.82
N ASN A 267 -20.11 32.48 13.88
CA ASN A 267 -20.84 33.69 13.47
C ASN A 267 -21.01 33.76 11.95
N GLU A 268 -20.02 33.32 11.17
CA GLU A 268 -20.09 33.26 9.70
C GLU A 268 -21.09 32.18 9.21
N GLU A 269 -21.09 30.97 9.80
CA GLU A 269 -22.10 29.93 9.50
C GLU A 269 -23.51 30.33 9.96
N GLN A 270 -23.62 31.16 11.01
CA GLN A 270 -24.90 31.67 11.51
C GLN A 270 -25.43 32.83 10.64
N GLU A 271 -24.58 33.73 10.15
CA GLU A 271 -24.97 34.79 9.21
C GLU A 271 -25.43 34.25 7.85
N GLU A 272 -24.81 33.16 7.37
CA GLU A 272 -25.21 32.50 6.12
C GLU A 272 -26.55 31.75 6.28
N LYS A 273 -26.77 31.08 7.43
CA LYS A 273 -28.06 30.45 7.79
C LYS A 273 -29.16 31.46 8.09
N ASP A 274 -28.84 32.60 8.69
CA ASP A 274 -29.82 33.64 9.00
C ASP A 274 -30.31 34.33 7.72
N ASN A 275 -29.49 34.45 6.68
CA ASN A 275 -29.92 34.94 5.36
C ASN A 275 -30.87 33.99 4.62
N GLU A 276 -30.79 32.68 4.86
CA GLU A 276 -31.72 31.68 4.31
C GLU A 276 -32.98 31.53 5.19
N ALA A 277 -32.84 31.67 6.51
CA ALA A 277 -33.92 31.56 7.50
C ALA A 277 -34.85 32.80 7.54
N VAL A 278 -34.39 33.98 7.10
CA VAL A 278 -35.23 35.18 7.00
C VAL A 278 -36.31 35.05 5.90
N LYS A 279 -36.06 34.27 4.83
CA LYS A 279 -37.07 34.00 3.79
C LYS A 279 -38.12 32.96 4.19
N ALA A 280 -37.86 32.15 5.22
CA ALA A 280 -38.76 31.10 5.70
C ALA A 280 -39.65 31.53 6.88
N ARG A 281 -39.45 32.73 7.44
CA ARG A 281 -40.10 33.18 8.69
C ARG A 281 -41.49 33.82 8.54
N ILE A 282 -42.14 33.70 7.39
CA ILE A 282 -43.60 33.94 7.24
C ILE A 282 -44.32 32.58 7.25
N ARG A 283 -44.50 32.01 8.45
CA ARG A 283 -45.63 31.16 8.90
C ARG A 283 -45.30 30.39 10.19
N ASN A 284 -45.78 30.95 11.31
CA ASN A 284 -46.30 30.33 12.54
C ASN A 284 -45.61 29.12 13.21
N ASN A 285 -45.04 29.42 14.40
CA ASN A 285 -45.29 28.83 15.73
C ASN A 285 -45.23 27.30 15.95
N ALA A 286 -44.22 26.83 16.71
CA ALA A 286 -44.24 26.69 18.17
C ALA A 286 -43.47 25.44 18.69
N ALA A 287 -42.47 25.73 19.52
CA ALA A 287 -42.13 25.09 20.80
C ALA A 287 -41.38 23.73 20.88
N VAL A 288 -40.36 23.79 21.74
CA VAL A 288 -39.74 22.79 22.63
C VAL A 288 -38.62 21.90 22.06
N GLY A 289 -37.42 22.09 22.63
CA GLY A 289 -36.30 21.16 22.55
C GLY A 289 -34.91 21.79 22.57
N HIS A 290 -34.56 22.58 23.60
CA HIS A 290 -33.16 22.94 23.84
C HIS A 290 -32.41 21.74 24.45
N THR A 291 -31.73 20.97 23.61
CA THR A 291 -30.63 20.08 24.04
C THR A 291 -29.32 20.59 23.48
N LYS A 292 -28.39 20.85 24.39
CA LYS A 292 -26.99 21.25 24.16
C LYS A 292 -26.22 20.16 23.39
N GLU A 293 -26.45 20.01 22.08
CA GLU A 293 -25.57 19.23 21.20
C GLU A 293 -24.45 20.11 20.64
N SER A 294 -23.60 20.61 21.54
CA SER A 294 -22.47 21.46 21.19
C SER A 294 -21.18 20.62 21.14
N HIS A 295 -20.83 20.16 19.95
CA HIS A 295 -19.44 20.07 19.42
C HIS A 295 -18.32 19.48 20.31
N SER A 296 -18.42 18.22 20.75
CA SER A 296 -17.22 17.38 20.96
C SER A 296 -17.18 16.31 19.86
N LEU A 297 -16.36 16.54 18.81
CA LEU A 297 -16.17 15.56 17.72
C LEU A 297 -15.22 14.43 18.16
N LEU A 298 -14.27 14.71 19.05
CA LEU A 298 -13.46 13.69 19.68
C LEU A 298 -14.25 13.02 20.81
N ASN A 299 -14.40 11.71 20.73
CA ASN A 299 -14.95 10.86 21.79
C ASN A 299 -13.87 9.88 22.29
N HIS A 300 -14.13 9.19 23.40
CA HIS A 300 -13.22 8.17 23.92
C HIS A 300 -12.86 7.10 22.88
N ALA A 301 -13.81 6.71 22.02
CA ALA A 301 -13.56 5.71 20.98
C ALA A 301 -12.57 6.21 19.90
N ALA A 302 -12.64 7.49 19.51
CA ALA A 302 -11.69 8.12 18.61
C ALA A 302 -10.31 8.25 19.26
N SER A 303 -10.25 8.60 20.55
CA SER A 303 -8.99 8.58 21.31
C SER A 303 -8.36 7.19 21.34
N HIS A 304 -9.17 6.16 21.59
CA HIS A 304 -8.71 4.76 21.54
C HIS A 304 -8.20 4.36 20.16
N ALA A 305 -8.82 4.83 19.08
CA ALA A 305 -8.35 4.55 17.72
C ALA A 305 -6.98 5.21 17.44
N ILE A 306 -6.79 6.46 17.88
CA ILE A 306 -5.52 7.18 17.76
C ILE A 306 -4.43 6.46 18.56
N GLU A 307 -4.73 6.08 19.80
CA GLU A 307 -3.77 5.41 20.67
C GLU A 307 -3.45 3.99 20.19
N ALA A 308 -4.44 3.24 19.72
CA ALA A 308 -4.25 1.92 19.13
C ALA A 308 -3.31 1.99 17.91
N ALA A 309 -3.52 2.96 17.01
CA ALA A 309 -2.65 3.15 15.85
C ALA A 309 -1.21 3.52 16.25
N ARG A 310 -1.04 4.39 17.26
CA ARG A 310 0.25 4.78 17.83
C ARG A 310 1.00 3.58 18.42
N VAL A 311 0.32 2.83 19.31
CA VAL A 311 0.89 1.69 20.03
C VAL A 311 1.20 0.52 19.09
N ALA A 312 0.32 0.25 18.13
CA ALA A 312 0.54 -0.79 17.14
C ALA A 312 1.78 -0.48 16.28
N LEU A 313 1.94 0.75 15.77
CA LEU A 313 3.12 1.09 14.97
C LEU A 313 4.42 1.04 15.80
N LEU A 314 4.39 1.52 17.05
CA LEU A 314 5.53 1.37 17.96
C LEU A 314 5.87 -0.10 18.17
N GLY A 315 4.89 -0.94 18.54
CA GLY A 315 5.11 -2.37 18.75
C GLY A 315 5.64 -3.07 17.51
N LEU A 316 5.10 -2.79 16.32
CA LEU A 316 5.62 -3.32 15.05
C LEU A 316 7.09 -2.98 14.85
N THR A 317 7.49 -1.75 15.16
CA THR A 317 8.89 -1.29 15.05
C THR A 317 9.84 -2.14 15.91
N HIS A 318 9.38 -2.63 17.08
CA HIS A 318 10.16 -3.51 17.95
C HIS A 318 10.09 -5.00 17.56
N LEU A 319 9.01 -5.44 16.92
CA LEU A 319 8.78 -6.82 16.50
C LEU A 319 9.35 -7.16 15.12
N LEU A 320 9.62 -6.15 14.27
CA LEU A 320 10.13 -6.29 12.91
C LEU A 320 11.61 -6.74 12.87
N ARG A 321 11.87 -7.95 13.36
CA ARG A 321 13.20 -8.57 13.47
C ARG A 321 13.40 -9.58 12.34
N PRO A 322 14.65 -9.82 11.90
CA PRO A 322 14.94 -10.91 10.97
C PRO A 322 14.37 -12.25 11.46
N GLY A 323 13.65 -12.95 10.59
CA GLY A 323 13.00 -14.23 10.90
C GLY A 323 11.54 -14.12 11.36
N THR A 324 11.08 -12.94 11.81
CA THR A 324 9.67 -12.73 12.18
C THR A 324 8.76 -12.95 10.97
N LEU A 325 7.65 -13.67 11.18
CA LEU A 325 6.63 -13.90 10.16
C LEU A 325 5.68 -12.69 10.09
N ASN A 326 5.30 -12.27 8.89
CA ASN A 326 4.32 -11.20 8.69
C ASN A 326 2.94 -11.50 9.33
N ALA A 327 2.55 -12.77 9.42
CA ALA A 327 1.35 -13.22 10.12
C ALA A 327 1.37 -12.86 11.61
N ASP A 328 2.51 -13.04 12.31
CA ASP A 328 2.64 -12.71 13.73
C ASP A 328 2.46 -11.21 13.98
N LEU A 329 2.97 -10.38 13.06
CA LEU A 329 2.81 -8.93 13.08
C LEU A 329 1.35 -8.52 12.87
N THR A 330 0.65 -9.22 11.98
CA THR A 330 -0.79 -9.03 11.74
C THR A 330 -1.60 -9.37 12.99
N ASP A 331 -1.27 -10.48 13.66
CA ASP A 331 -1.95 -10.91 14.88
C ASP A 331 -1.69 -9.94 16.05
N PHE A 332 -0.49 -9.34 16.11
CA PHE A 332 -0.20 -8.27 17.07
C PHE A 332 -1.08 -7.02 16.85
N ILE A 333 -1.26 -6.57 15.60
CA ILE A 333 -2.16 -5.44 15.27
C ILE A 333 -3.59 -5.76 15.71
N ALA A 334 -4.06 -7.00 15.48
CA ALA A 334 -5.38 -7.44 15.93
C ALA A 334 -5.52 -7.43 17.46
N SER A 335 -4.48 -7.88 18.19
CA SER A 335 -4.43 -7.84 19.66
C SER A 335 -4.53 -6.41 20.20
N VAL A 336 -3.84 -5.44 19.57
CA VAL A 336 -3.93 -4.02 19.93
C VAL A 336 -5.35 -3.49 19.73
N GLY A 337 -5.98 -3.77 18.58
CA GLY A 337 -7.37 -3.40 18.33
C GLY A 337 -8.34 -3.94 19.39
N GLY A 338 -8.23 -5.23 19.72
CA GLY A 338 -9.05 -5.88 20.73
C GLY A 338 -8.91 -5.26 22.12
N HIS A 339 -7.71 -4.85 22.52
CA HIS A 339 -7.47 -4.21 23.82
C HIS A 339 -8.15 -2.85 23.97
N TYR A 340 -8.08 -2.04 22.91
CA TYR A 340 -8.65 -0.68 22.87
C TYR A 340 -10.13 -0.65 22.45
N GLY A 341 -10.68 -1.79 22.01
CA GLY A 341 -12.06 -1.89 21.55
C GLY A 341 -12.31 -1.20 20.21
N VAL A 342 -11.31 -1.19 19.34
CA VAL A 342 -11.33 -0.54 18.02
C VAL A 342 -10.91 -1.52 16.92
N GLU A 343 -11.24 -1.23 15.67
CA GLU A 343 -10.93 -2.12 14.56
C GLU A 343 -9.83 -1.58 13.65
N ALA A 344 -8.91 -2.46 13.27
CA ALA A 344 -7.92 -2.17 12.25
C ALA A 344 -8.59 -2.02 10.88
N VAL A 345 -8.09 -1.07 10.09
CA VAL A 345 -8.67 -0.70 8.79
C VAL A 345 -8.33 -1.72 7.71
N GLU A 346 -9.34 -2.27 7.04
CA GLU A 346 -9.19 -3.25 5.96
C GLU A 346 -8.40 -2.68 4.76
N GLY A 347 -7.55 -3.51 4.16
CA GLY A 347 -6.83 -3.17 2.93
C GLY A 347 -5.66 -2.19 3.10
N VAL A 348 -5.35 -1.75 4.33
CA VAL A 348 -4.11 -1.03 4.63
C VAL A 348 -2.98 -2.04 4.80
N LEU A 349 -1.87 -1.78 4.11
CA LEU A 349 -0.73 -2.70 3.98
C LEU A 349 0.56 -1.97 4.34
N SER A 350 1.39 -2.60 5.16
CA SER A 350 2.79 -2.26 5.29
C SER A 350 3.57 -3.00 4.22
N ASN A 351 4.38 -2.30 3.42
CA ASN A 351 5.09 -2.89 2.30
C ASN A 351 6.61 -2.87 2.53
N ARG A 352 7.29 -3.90 2.05
CA ARG A 352 8.73 -3.82 1.80
C ARG A 352 8.99 -2.79 0.70
N THR A 353 9.98 -1.93 0.91
CA THR A 353 10.39 -0.88 -0.04
C THR A 353 11.80 -1.13 -0.53
N LYS A 354 12.03 -0.89 -1.82
CA LYS A 354 13.33 -1.02 -2.49
C LYS A 354 13.62 0.24 -3.31
N ARG A 355 14.79 0.31 -3.94
CA ARG A 355 15.09 1.36 -4.92
C ARG A 355 14.04 1.34 -6.04
N TRP A 356 13.35 2.45 -6.27
CA TRP A 356 12.28 2.62 -7.25
C TRP A 356 11.01 1.77 -7.01
N VAL A 357 10.86 1.17 -5.83
CA VAL A 357 9.71 0.32 -5.49
C VAL A 357 9.14 0.71 -4.12
N LEU A 358 7.97 1.33 -4.11
CA LEU A 358 7.24 1.65 -2.87
C LEU A 358 6.39 0.48 -2.35
N ASP A 359 5.83 -0.30 -3.27
CA ASP A 359 4.90 -1.38 -2.95
C ASP A 359 5.53 -2.71 -3.37
N GLY A 360 6.45 -3.22 -2.55
CA GLY A 360 6.99 -4.57 -2.73
C GLY A 360 5.92 -5.66 -2.58
N VAL A 361 6.26 -6.87 -3.03
CA VAL A 361 5.34 -8.02 -2.95
C VAL A 361 5.19 -8.48 -1.50
N ASP A 362 6.30 -8.49 -0.76
CA ASP A 362 6.32 -8.76 0.68
C ASP A 362 5.55 -7.66 1.43
N CYS A 363 4.45 -8.04 2.09
CA CYS A 363 3.61 -7.10 2.83
C CYS A 363 3.04 -7.70 4.11
N ILE A 364 2.74 -6.83 5.07
CA ILE A 364 2.01 -7.11 6.31
C ILE A 364 0.64 -6.44 6.18
N ILE A 365 -0.42 -7.16 6.51
CA ILE A 365 -1.80 -6.66 6.43
C ILE A 365 -2.29 -6.23 7.81
N ASN A 366 -3.02 -5.13 7.90
CA ASN A 366 -3.56 -4.68 9.19
C ASN A 366 -4.70 -5.57 9.72
N ARG A 367 -5.46 -6.20 8.82
CA ARG A 367 -6.61 -7.05 9.15
C ARG A 367 -6.90 -8.04 8.02
N ARG A 368 -6.99 -9.33 8.36
CA ARG A 368 -7.44 -10.39 7.45
C ARG A 368 -8.95 -10.22 7.17
N ILE A 369 -9.34 -10.25 5.89
CA ILE A 369 -10.76 -10.15 5.51
C ILE A 369 -11.30 -11.57 5.36
N VAL A 370 -11.99 -12.05 6.40
CA VAL A 370 -12.55 -13.41 6.46
C VAL A 370 -13.97 -13.47 5.90
N SER A 371 -14.64 -12.31 5.72
CA SER A 371 -16.05 -12.21 5.31
C SER A 371 -16.31 -12.46 3.83
N THR A 372 -15.27 -12.46 2.98
CA THR A 372 -15.39 -12.69 1.54
C THR A 372 -14.78 -14.03 1.12
N THR A 373 -15.37 -14.69 0.13
CA THR A 373 -14.82 -15.91 -0.49
C THR A 373 -14.33 -15.59 -1.91
N PRO A 374 -13.05 -15.82 -2.26
CA PRO A 374 -11.96 -16.27 -1.40
C PRO A 374 -11.58 -15.21 -0.34
N GLN A 375 -11.05 -15.68 0.79
CA GLN A 375 -10.51 -14.81 1.84
C GLN A 375 -9.43 -13.92 1.23
N GLN A 376 -9.46 -12.63 1.56
CA GLN A 376 -8.44 -11.70 1.10
C GLN A 376 -7.35 -11.63 2.18
N ASP A 377 -6.22 -12.28 1.90
CA ASP A 377 -5.05 -12.31 2.77
C ASP A 377 -3.76 -12.24 1.94
N VAL A 378 -2.65 -11.85 2.57
CA VAL A 378 -1.32 -11.71 1.97
C VAL A 378 -0.57 -13.04 1.99
N ALA A 379 0.43 -13.18 1.13
CA ALA A 379 1.31 -14.35 1.17
C ALA A 379 2.19 -14.30 2.42
N ASP A 380 2.44 -15.47 3.03
CA ASP A 380 3.37 -15.57 4.14
C ASP A 380 4.78 -15.16 3.70
N CYS A 381 5.40 -14.26 4.45
CA CYS A 381 6.79 -13.88 4.23
C CYS A 381 7.50 -13.64 5.57
N LYS A 382 8.81 -13.91 5.57
CA LYS A 382 9.68 -13.67 6.72
C LYS A 382 10.51 -12.42 6.48
N VAL A 383 10.57 -11.55 7.46
CA VAL A 383 11.45 -10.38 7.45
C VAL A 383 12.90 -10.86 7.33
N GLN A 384 13.66 -10.32 6.37
CA GLN A 384 15.07 -10.65 6.16
C GLN A 384 15.96 -9.48 6.61
N PRO A 385 17.24 -9.73 6.94
CA PRO A 385 18.18 -8.65 7.19
C PRO A 385 18.41 -7.81 5.93
N TYR A 386 18.78 -6.56 6.16
CA TYR A 386 19.09 -5.55 5.13
C TYR A 386 17.90 -5.14 4.25
N GLN A 387 16.68 -5.27 4.76
CA GLN A 387 15.46 -4.80 4.12
C GLN A 387 15.03 -3.44 4.68
N VAL A 388 14.28 -2.68 3.88
CA VAL A 388 13.55 -1.49 4.33
C VAL A 388 12.05 -1.76 4.20
N TRP A 389 11.30 -1.35 5.21
CA TRP A 389 9.86 -1.52 5.29
C TRP A 389 9.20 -0.19 5.57
N THR A 390 8.14 0.13 4.82
CA THR A 390 7.20 1.18 5.18
C THR A 390 6.07 0.54 5.96
N LEU A 391 6.13 0.67 7.28
CA LEU A 391 5.10 0.22 8.19
C LEU A 391 3.94 1.22 8.16
N ASP A 392 2.71 0.74 8.02
CA ASP A 392 1.51 1.57 7.91
C ASP A 392 0.34 0.93 8.65
N VAL A 393 -0.07 1.58 9.72
CA VAL A 393 -1.10 1.09 10.63
C VAL A 393 -2.24 2.10 10.69
N ALA A 394 -3.46 1.61 10.49
CA ALA A 394 -4.66 2.42 10.62
C ALA A 394 -5.75 1.71 11.43
N PHE A 395 -6.42 2.47 12.29
CA PHE A 395 -7.54 2.03 13.10
C PHE A 395 -8.74 2.96 12.94
N THR A 396 -9.92 2.42 13.21
CA THR A 396 -11.18 3.15 13.23
C THR A 396 -11.93 2.88 14.52
N ASN A 397 -12.63 3.89 15.01
CA ASN A 397 -13.46 3.81 16.20
C ASN A 397 -14.81 3.10 15.97
N ASN A 398 -15.10 2.69 14.73
CA ASN A 398 -16.34 2.02 14.37
C ASN A 398 -16.06 0.61 13.85
N ASN A 399 -16.75 -0.39 14.40
CA ASN A 399 -16.59 -1.82 14.06
C ASN A 399 -17.47 -2.29 12.88
N THR A 400 -18.38 -1.45 12.40
CA THR A 400 -19.31 -1.78 11.29
C THR A 400 -19.05 -0.92 10.06
N TYR A 401 -17.85 -0.34 9.98
CA TYR A 401 -17.49 0.57 8.90
C TYR A 401 -17.37 -0.15 7.55
N ARG A 402 -17.56 0.62 6.48
CA ARG A 402 -17.24 0.19 5.12
C ARG A 402 -16.37 1.23 4.44
N LEU A 403 -15.23 0.82 3.91
CA LEU A 403 -14.43 1.69 3.06
C LEU A 403 -15.09 1.89 1.70
N THR A 404 -15.25 3.14 1.32
CA THR A 404 -15.78 3.55 0.02
C THR A 404 -14.88 4.64 -0.56
N GLN A 405 -14.80 4.70 -1.89
CA GLN A 405 -14.18 5.83 -2.56
C GLN A 405 -15.07 7.05 -2.40
N THR A 406 -14.46 8.22 -2.27
CA THR A 406 -15.18 9.50 -2.35
C THR A 406 -15.78 9.68 -3.74
N ILE A 407 -16.77 10.57 -3.83
CA ILE A 407 -17.39 10.93 -5.12
C ILE A 407 -16.40 11.72 -5.98
N ASP A 408 -15.50 12.45 -5.34
CA ASP A 408 -14.49 13.27 -6.00
C ASP A 408 -13.52 12.43 -6.83
N MET A 409 -13.14 12.99 -7.97
CA MET A 409 -12.17 12.35 -8.85
C MET A 409 -10.80 12.22 -8.17
N PRO A 410 -10.08 11.11 -8.38
CA PRO A 410 -8.73 10.95 -7.88
C PRO A 410 -7.82 12.09 -8.35
N SER A 411 -6.98 12.57 -7.45
CA SER A 411 -6.06 13.67 -7.70
C SER A 411 -4.59 13.24 -7.63
N ILE A 412 -4.33 12.13 -6.94
CA ILE A 412 -3.04 11.44 -6.88
C ILE A 412 -3.06 10.28 -7.87
N PHE A 413 -1.95 10.13 -8.59
CA PHE A 413 -1.75 9.13 -9.61
C PHE A 413 -0.34 8.55 -9.50
N ARG A 414 -0.12 7.37 -10.05
CA ARG A 414 1.21 6.76 -10.13
C ARG A 414 1.39 6.09 -11.47
N ARG A 415 2.56 6.25 -12.08
CA ARG A 415 2.90 5.49 -13.29
C ARG A 415 3.03 4.00 -12.96
N THR A 416 2.44 3.15 -13.79
CA THR A 416 2.63 1.69 -13.71
C THR A 416 4.04 1.32 -14.22
N ALA A 417 4.62 0.25 -13.69
CA ALA A 417 5.96 -0.20 -14.09
C ALA A 417 6.01 -0.74 -15.54
N GLU A 418 4.86 -1.17 -16.08
CA GLU A 418 4.74 -1.68 -17.43
C GLU A 418 5.09 -0.61 -18.47
N ASP A 419 5.82 -1.03 -19.51
CA ASP A 419 6.08 -0.22 -20.68
C ASP A 419 4.87 -0.25 -21.61
N PHE A 420 4.20 0.88 -21.69
CA PHE A 420 3.06 1.03 -22.58
C PHE A 420 3.54 1.51 -23.95
N PRO A 421 3.19 0.81 -25.03
CA PRO A 421 3.51 1.29 -26.36
C PRO A 421 2.85 2.65 -26.57
N CYS A 422 3.65 3.64 -26.98
CA CYS A 422 3.14 4.98 -27.28
C CYS A 422 2.19 4.91 -28.48
N ASP A 423 0.88 5.05 -28.24
CA ASP A 423 -0.09 5.15 -29.32
C ASP A 423 0.05 6.52 -29.99
N ALA A 424 0.59 6.53 -31.21
CA ALA A 424 0.84 7.76 -31.97
C ALA A 424 -0.42 8.63 -32.19
N ARG A 425 -1.63 8.04 -32.06
CA ARG A 425 -2.91 8.77 -32.16
C ARG A 425 -3.14 9.69 -30.96
N VAL A 426 -2.55 9.40 -29.80
CA VAL A 426 -2.76 10.14 -28.56
C VAL A 426 -1.51 10.94 -28.16
N LYS A 427 -1.07 11.82 -29.07
CA LYS A 427 0.17 12.62 -28.91
C LYS A 427 0.24 13.36 -27.57
N HIS A 428 -0.86 13.96 -27.13
CA HIS A 428 -0.93 14.68 -25.85
C HIS A 428 -0.71 13.75 -24.65
N ALA A 429 -1.36 12.57 -24.62
CA ALA A 429 -1.16 11.61 -23.53
C ALA A 429 0.27 11.07 -23.49
N ASN A 430 0.90 10.85 -24.66
CA ASN A 430 2.30 10.44 -24.73
C ASN A 430 3.24 11.53 -24.20
N GLN A 431 2.96 12.81 -24.49
CA GLN A 431 3.72 13.93 -23.93
C GLN A 431 3.58 13.99 -22.40
N VAL A 432 2.36 13.83 -21.88
CA VAL A 432 2.11 13.78 -20.43
C VAL A 432 2.80 12.57 -19.79
N LEU A 433 2.77 11.40 -20.41
CA LEU A 433 3.46 10.20 -19.90
C LEU A 433 4.98 10.39 -19.84
N LYS A 434 5.55 11.05 -20.86
CA LYS A 434 6.96 11.40 -20.87
C LYS A 434 7.30 12.37 -19.73
N GLU A 435 6.51 13.42 -19.56
CA GLU A 435 6.70 14.38 -18.47
C GLU A 435 6.62 13.69 -17.10
N ILE A 436 5.63 12.82 -16.86
CA ILE A 436 5.49 12.03 -15.63
C ILE A 436 6.75 11.17 -15.41
N THR A 437 7.22 10.51 -16.45
CA THR A 437 8.41 9.64 -16.40
C THR A 437 9.67 10.41 -16.01
N ASP A 438 9.85 11.60 -16.60
CA ASP A 438 11.06 12.41 -16.39
C ASP A 438 11.05 13.13 -15.03
N SER A 439 9.87 13.49 -14.51
CA SER A 439 9.72 14.30 -13.29
C SER A 439 9.40 13.49 -12.02
N HIS A 440 8.59 12.43 -12.15
CA HIS A 440 8.06 11.66 -11.03
C HIS A 440 8.48 10.18 -11.05
N PHE A 441 9.07 9.70 -12.15
CA PHE A 441 9.50 8.31 -12.32
C PHE A 441 8.33 7.33 -12.10
N CYS A 442 8.42 6.50 -11.05
CA CYS A 442 7.40 5.55 -10.62
C CYS A 442 6.68 6.00 -9.33
N PHE A 443 7.00 7.18 -8.80
CA PHE A 443 6.45 7.66 -7.55
C PHE A 443 5.05 8.26 -7.72
N PRO A 444 4.16 8.09 -6.72
CA PRO A 444 2.92 8.85 -6.64
C PRO A 444 3.14 10.35 -6.83
N PHE A 445 2.28 10.98 -7.63
CA PHE A 445 2.31 12.40 -7.92
C PHE A 445 0.90 12.96 -8.00
N HIS A 446 0.76 14.25 -7.75
CA HIS A 446 -0.49 14.96 -7.94
C HIS A 446 -0.44 15.71 -9.28
N PHE A 447 -1.52 15.73 -10.07
CA PHE A 447 -1.47 16.36 -11.41
C PHE A 447 -1.14 17.87 -11.40
N LYS A 448 -1.23 18.54 -10.23
CA LYS A 448 -0.78 19.93 -10.00
C LYS A 448 0.73 20.15 -10.22
N SER A 449 1.55 19.11 -10.10
CA SER A 449 3.00 19.22 -10.26
C SER A 449 3.44 19.18 -11.72
N LEU A 450 2.52 18.91 -12.65
CA LEU A 450 2.77 18.94 -14.08
C LEU A 450 2.71 20.39 -14.61
N SER A 451 3.39 20.63 -15.72
CA SER A 451 3.51 21.95 -16.37
C SER A 451 2.17 22.60 -16.72
N GLU A 452 1.23 21.83 -17.27
CA GLU A 452 -0.13 22.29 -17.60
C GLU A 452 -1.21 21.44 -16.89
N PRO A 453 -1.50 21.64 -15.58
CA PRO A 453 -2.27 20.70 -14.76
C PRO A 453 -3.63 20.29 -15.33
N LEU A 454 -4.44 21.26 -15.76
CA LEU A 454 -5.80 21.01 -16.28
C LEU A 454 -5.78 20.26 -17.60
N ARG A 455 -4.82 20.58 -18.47
CA ARG A 455 -4.64 19.91 -19.76
C ARG A 455 -4.06 18.50 -19.56
N SER A 456 -3.12 18.35 -18.63
CA SER A 456 -2.54 17.07 -18.26
C SER A 456 -3.56 16.13 -17.64
N LYS A 457 -4.55 16.63 -16.87
CA LYS A 457 -5.68 15.84 -16.35
C LYS A 457 -6.44 15.07 -17.45
N MET A 458 -6.61 15.67 -18.63
CA MET A 458 -7.22 14.98 -19.77
C MET A 458 -6.34 13.83 -20.30
N GLY A 459 -5.02 14.06 -20.40
CA GLY A 459 -4.06 13.03 -20.82
C GLY A 459 -4.00 11.87 -19.82
N ILE A 460 -3.97 12.17 -18.52
CA ILE A 460 -3.98 11.17 -17.43
C ILE A 460 -5.22 10.28 -17.51
N ASN A 461 -6.40 10.83 -17.80
CA ASN A 461 -7.61 10.01 -17.95
C ASN A 461 -7.50 8.99 -19.09
N VAL A 462 -6.81 9.31 -20.18
CA VAL A 462 -6.55 8.36 -21.27
C VAL A 462 -5.55 7.30 -20.82
N LEU A 463 -4.44 7.72 -20.19
CA LEU A 463 -3.41 6.81 -19.67
C LEU A 463 -3.97 5.85 -18.62
N ALA A 464 -4.86 6.32 -17.75
CA ALA A 464 -5.50 5.50 -16.73
C ALA A 464 -6.42 4.43 -17.33
N ARG A 465 -7.13 4.75 -18.42
CA ARG A 465 -7.93 3.76 -19.16
C ARG A 465 -7.06 2.71 -19.88
N GLN A 466 -5.84 3.09 -20.23
CA GLN A 466 -4.86 2.20 -20.87
C GLN A 466 -4.07 1.36 -19.84
N GLY A 467 -4.18 1.65 -18.53
CA GLY A 467 -3.41 0.98 -17.48
C GLY A 467 -2.01 1.57 -17.25
N ALA A 468 -1.62 2.60 -17.99
CA ALA A 468 -0.31 3.24 -17.87
C ALA A 468 -0.12 4.07 -16.60
N VAL A 469 -1.22 4.53 -16.02
CA VAL A 469 -1.24 5.32 -14.79
C VAL A 469 -2.36 4.82 -13.89
N ASP A 470 -2.01 4.46 -12.66
CA ASP A 470 -2.97 4.07 -11.63
C ASP A 470 -3.51 5.29 -10.88
N PRO A 471 -4.84 5.44 -10.72
CA PRO A 471 -5.40 6.42 -9.81
C PRO A 471 -5.31 5.96 -8.36
N PHE A 472 -5.04 6.91 -7.46
CA PHE A 472 -5.07 6.71 -6.01
C PHE A 472 -6.31 7.42 -5.46
N PRO A 473 -7.46 6.74 -5.39
CA PRO A 473 -8.69 7.36 -4.94
C PRO A 473 -8.61 7.72 -3.45
N CYS A 474 -9.32 8.78 -3.08
CA CYS A 474 -9.52 9.12 -1.69
C CYS A 474 -10.51 8.11 -1.06
N LEU A 475 -10.09 7.48 0.03
CA LEU A 475 -10.87 6.45 0.72
C LEU A 475 -11.50 7.02 1.98
N ARG A 476 -12.78 6.71 2.19
CA ARG A 476 -13.58 7.17 3.32
C ARG A 476 -14.27 5.98 4.00
N ALA A 477 -14.19 5.92 5.32
CA ALA A 477 -14.88 4.94 6.13
C ALA A 477 -16.32 5.42 6.40
N LYS A 478 -17.30 4.77 5.77
CA LYS A 478 -18.73 5.04 6.02
C LYS A 478 -19.25 4.22 7.18
N GLY A 479 -20.14 4.83 7.98
CA GLY A 479 -20.86 4.21 9.09
C GLY A 479 -20.83 5.13 10.32
N GLY A 480 -21.97 5.72 10.68
CA GLY A 480 -22.08 6.60 11.86
C GLY A 480 -21.04 7.73 11.95
N ARG A 481 -20.77 8.21 13.18
CA ARG A 481 -19.65 9.12 13.49
C ARG A 481 -18.33 8.35 13.49
N CYS A 482 -17.83 8.05 12.29
CA CYS A 482 -16.58 7.33 12.08
C CYS A 482 -15.38 8.27 12.17
N VAL A 483 -14.32 7.85 12.85
CA VAL A 483 -13.03 8.52 12.86
C VAL A 483 -11.96 7.48 12.58
N THR A 484 -11.08 7.78 11.64
CA THR A 484 -9.91 6.96 11.31
C THR A 484 -8.64 7.64 11.81
N ALA A 485 -7.72 6.85 12.35
CA ALA A 485 -6.37 7.24 12.72
C ALA A 485 -5.37 6.39 11.95
N ARG A 486 -4.27 7.00 11.50
CA ARG A 486 -3.21 6.36 10.72
C ARG A 486 -1.84 6.85 11.18
N PHE A 487 -0.93 5.92 11.43
CA PHE A 487 0.48 6.20 11.62
C PHE A 487 1.30 5.32 10.67
N SER A 488 2.34 5.89 10.07
CA SER A 488 3.26 5.16 9.21
C SER A 488 4.69 5.63 9.44
N ALA A 489 5.62 4.67 9.41
CA ALA A 489 7.05 4.86 9.59
C ALA A 489 7.85 4.05 8.56
N THR A 490 8.95 4.62 8.08
CA THR A 490 9.92 3.87 7.27
C THR A 490 11.03 3.34 8.18
N VAL A 491 11.30 2.03 8.14
CA VAL A 491 12.22 1.33 9.04
C VAL A 491 13.20 0.48 8.25
N ALA A 492 14.49 0.59 8.57
CA ALA A 492 15.55 -0.27 8.06
C ALA A 492 15.87 -1.40 9.05
N VAL A 493 15.81 -2.64 8.58
CA VAL A 493 16.12 -3.85 9.35
C VAL A 493 17.53 -4.31 8.97
N THR A 494 18.44 -4.41 9.94
CA THR A 494 19.78 -4.98 9.74
C THR A 494 19.97 -6.19 10.64
N LYS A 495 21.07 -6.95 10.47
CA LYS A 495 21.38 -8.08 11.36
C LYS A 495 21.55 -7.67 12.83
N LYS A 496 22.02 -6.45 13.09
CA LYS A 496 22.39 -5.96 14.42
C LYS A 496 21.34 -5.07 15.07
N ARG A 497 20.55 -4.35 14.28
CA ARG A 497 19.60 -3.36 14.80
C ARG A 497 18.48 -3.06 13.83
N ILE A 498 17.34 -2.67 14.38
CA ILE A 498 16.27 -2.00 13.68
C ILE A 498 16.53 -0.49 13.78
N THR A 499 16.40 0.24 12.68
CA THR A 499 16.57 1.71 12.64
C THR A 499 15.34 2.34 12.04
N VAL A 500 14.63 3.15 12.82
CA VAL A 500 13.58 4.02 12.26
C VAL A 500 14.25 5.14 11.46
N LEU A 501 13.88 5.26 10.20
CA LEU A 501 14.39 6.27 9.28
C LEU A 501 13.54 7.53 9.34
N CYS A 502 12.22 7.38 9.45
CA CYS A 502 11.27 8.46 9.70
C CYS A 502 9.92 7.92 10.23
N GLY A 503 9.08 8.84 10.70
CA GLY A 503 7.69 8.58 11.06
C GLY A 503 7.49 7.96 12.44
N LEU A 504 8.49 8.03 13.32
CA LEU A 504 8.34 7.51 14.68
C LEU A 504 7.17 8.24 15.38
N PRO A 505 6.19 7.52 15.94
CA PRO A 505 5.14 8.14 16.72
C PRO A 505 5.70 8.82 17.98
N PRO A 506 5.00 9.85 18.51
CA PRO A 506 5.41 10.45 19.77
C PRO A 506 5.42 9.42 20.90
N ALA A 507 6.40 9.53 21.80
CA ALA A 507 6.59 8.61 22.92
C ALA A 507 5.37 8.60 23.86
N GLN A 508 4.79 9.77 24.10
CA GLN A 508 3.56 9.94 24.87
C GLN A 508 2.35 10.04 23.93
N SER A 509 1.18 9.68 24.44
CA SER A 509 -0.07 9.84 23.70
C SER A 509 -0.32 11.33 23.43
N PRO A 510 -0.71 11.73 22.20
CA PRO A 510 -1.05 13.12 21.89
C PRO A 510 -2.27 13.62 22.69
N LEU A 511 -3.03 12.71 23.30
CA LEU A 511 -4.24 12.98 24.09
C LEU A 511 -4.03 12.80 25.60
N SER A 512 -2.78 12.59 26.06
CA SER A 512 -2.51 12.29 27.46
C SER A 512 -2.79 13.46 28.42
N SER A 513 -2.86 14.69 27.92
CA SER A 513 -3.10 15.90 28.71
C SER A 513 -4.58 16.14 29.04
N ASP A 514 -5.50 15.54 28.28
CA ASP A 514 -6.94 15.70 28.49
C ASP A 514 -7.51 14.52 29.29
N SER A 515 -7.90 14.76 30.54
CA SER A 515 -8.48 13.73 31.41
C SER A 515 -9.75 13.10 30.84
N ALA A 516 -10.52 13.85 30.05
CA ALA A 516 -11.77 13.39 29.44
C ALA A 516 -11.53 12.58 28.15
N LEU A 517 -10.33 12.62 27.57
CA LEU A 517 -10.00 11.91 26.34
C LEU A 517 -8.82 10.95 26.53
N ARG A 518 -8.38 10.73 27.76
CA ARG A 518 -7.28 9.81 28.06
C ARG A 518 -7.64 8.39 27.62
N PRO A 519 -6.82 7.76 26.76
CA PRO A 519 -7.06 6.40 26.32
C PRO A 519 -6.76 5.39 27.44
N LYS A 520 -7.31 4.17 27.29
CA LYS A 520 -7.04 3.03 28.16
C LYS A 520 -5.54 2.76 28.29
N GLU A 521 -5.06 2.38 29.47
CA GLU A 521 -3.65 2.07 29.65
C GLU A 521 -3.23 0.79 28.92
N MET A 522 -1.96 0.76 28.49
CA MET A 522 -1.37 -0.38 27.79
C MET A 522 -1.27 -1.62 28.69
N THR A 523 -1.40 -2.81 28.10
CA THR A 523 -1.11 -4.06 28.83
C THR A 523 0.39 -4.22 29.10
N GLU A 524 0.74 -5.00 30.12
CA GLU A 524 2.15 -5.31 30.42
C GLU A 524 2.86 -5.99 29.26
N ALA A 525 2.17 -6.85 28.50
CA ALA A 525 2.72 -7.46 27.29
C ALA A 525 3.09 -6.40 26.24
N MET A 526 2.21 -5.43 25.98
CA MET A 526 2.50 -4.33 25.06
C MET A 526 3.65 -3.48 25.57
N LYS A 527 3.64 -3.08 26.84
CA LYS A 527 4.75 -2.34 27.46
C LYS A 527 6.08 -3.08 27.31
N THR A 528 6.10 -4.38 27.59
CA THR A 528 7.30 -5.22 27.44
C THR A 528 7.86 -5.18 26.02
N ILE A 529 6.99 -5.23 25.00
CA ILE A 529 7.41 -5.10 23.60
C ILE A 529 7.99 -3.71 23.32
N LEU A 530 7.32 -2.65 23.77
CA LEU A 530 7.76 -1.26 23.54
C LEU A 530 9.06 -0.91 24.28
N PHE A 531 9.35 -1.56 25.42
CA PHE A 531 10.60 -1.39 26.14
C PHE A 531 11.70 -2.35 25.67
N SER A 532 11.42 -3.24 24.72
CA SER A 532 12.42 -4.17 24.20
C SER A 532 13.48 -3.44 23.35
N SER A 533 14.74 -3.84 23.50
CA SER A 533 15.84 -3.22 22.77
C SER A 533 15.68 -3.42 21.26
N MET A 534 15.81 -2.32 20.50
CA MET A 534 15.90 -2.36 19.04
C MET A 534 17.27 -2.83 18.53
N VAL A 535 18.23 -3.01 19.44
CA VAL A 535 19.49 -3.72 19.17
C VAL A 535 19.22 -5.21 19.29
N LEU A 536 19.58 -5.95 18.25
CA LEU A 536 19.45 -7.40 18.19
C LEU A 536 20.69 -7.98 18.84
N ALA A 537 20.51 -8.77 19.90
CA ALA A 537 21.60 -9.56 20.45
C ALA A 537 22.16 -10.46 19.34
N HIS A 538 23.48 -10.51 19.21
CA HIS A 538 24.13 -11.50 18.37
C HIS A 538 23.63 -12.88 18.80
N GLY A 539 23.18 -13.70 17.83
CA GLY A 539 22.59 -15.01 18.11
C GLY A 539 23.46 -15.82 19.08
N LEU A 540 22.81 -16.42 20.07
CA LEU A 540 23.35 -17.51 20.86
C LEU A 540 23.98 -18.55 19.91
N GLY A 541 25.30 -18.67 19.92
CA GLY A 541 25.99 -19.57 19.00
C GLY A 541 27.51 -19.46 18.89
N GLU A 542 28.17 -18.59 19.66
CA GLU A 542 29.63 -18.70 19.86
C GLU A 542 29.88 -18.84 21.37
N THR A 543 30.36 -20.01 21.75
CA THR A 543 30.82 -20.31 23.10
C THR A 543 31.92 -19.33 23.46
N ASN A 544 31.64 -18.42 24.39
CA ASN A 544 32.67 -17.65 25.10
C ASN A 544 33.51 -18.62 25.94
N SER A 545 34.51 -19.25 25.32
CA SER A 545 35.70 -19.64 26.03
C SER A 545 36.68 -18.47 25.94
N THR A 546 37.03 -17.96 27.12
CA THR A 546 38.16 -17.08 27.41
C THR A 546 38.14 -15.68 26.79
N ARG A 547 37.87 -14.68 27.63
CA ARG A 547 38.84 -13.61 27.85
C ARG A 547 38.51 -12.83 29.12
N ASP A 548 39.53 -12.79 29.96
CA ASP A 548 39.61 -12.15 31.25
C ASP A 548 39.33 -10.65 31.19
N ASP A 549 38.76 -10.19 32.29
CA ASP A 549 38.57 -8.79 32.66
C ASP A 549 39.89 -8.02 32.62
N VAL A 550 39.95 -7.00 31.77
CA VAL A 550 40.80 -5.83 32.03
C VAL A 550 39.90 -4.61 31.93
N ALA A 551 39.68 -4.02 33.11
CA ALA A 551 38.99 -2.77 33.33
C ALA A 551 39.73 -1.62 32.62
N GLU A 552 38.97 -0.77 31.93
CA GLU A 552 39.42 0.58 31.61
C GLU A 552 38.35 1.59 32.06
N SER A 553 38.83 2.42 32.98
CA SER A 553 38.27 3.64 33.54
C SER A 553 38.17 4.76 32.51
N GLU A 554 37.11 5.57 32.67
CA GLU A 554 36.98 7.00 32.40
C GLU A 554 38.14 7.72 31.68
N VAL A 555 37.85 8.31 30.50
CA VAL A 555 37.98 9.76 30.18
C VAL A 555 36.95 10.14 29.11
#